data_AF-A0A257YCL5-F1
#
_entry.id   AF-A0A257YCL5-F1
#
_cell.length_a   1.000
_cell.length_b   1.000
_cell.length_c   1.000
_cell.angle_alpha   90.00
_cell.angle_beta   90.00
_cell.angle_gamma   90.00
#
_symmetry.space_group_name_H-M   'P 1'
#
loop_
_entity.id
_entity.type
_entity.pdbx_description
1 polymer ?
#
loop_
_entity_poly.entity_id
_entity_poly.type
_entity_poly.pdbx_seq_one_letter_code
_entity_poly.pdbx_strand_id
1 'polypeptide(L)'
;MASVAAVSSVSAGAQSQAPGAGTCYIELQKLMSENGIADLGTAIRELDTRLRPQVEEVGRLKRLVETLEGQQQQAMGTTPVTDGDISRSLRTVAMPVTASEQAQEPRELAHLTMDLRRANADLQAKRDALKLAYTEQMRAIVGPVQAQIGERAQAFGTERGCRGLKMARLPEVAGLQSAGARDITGDFVSWYAVNKS
;
A
#
# COMPACT_ATOMS: atom_id res chain seq x y z
N MET A 1 60.28 -61.67 3.41
CA MET A 1 59.18 -61.36 2.46
C MET A 1 58.71 -59.95 2.81
N ALA A 2 58.92 -59.02 1.88
CA ALA A 2 58.73 -57.59 2.08
C ALA A 2 57.44 -57.11 1.40
N SER A 3 56.88 -56.02 1.93
CA SER A 3 56.12 -54.97 1.22
C SER A 3 54.71 -55.32 0.73
N VAL A 4 53.68 -54.46 0.75
CA VAL A 4 53.43 -53.07 1.15
C VAL A 4 51.91 -52.98 1.38
N ALA A 5 51.46 -52.28 2.42
CA ALA A 5 50.06 -51.87 2.56
C ALA A 5 49.83 -50.62 1.70
N ALA A 6 49.05 -50.75 0.61
CA ALA A 6 48.64 -49.62 -0.21
C ALA A 6 47.37 -48.99 0.39
N VAL A 7 47.54 -47.86 1.06
CA VAL A 7 46.46 -46.96 1.46
C VAL A 7 45.98 -46.25 0.20
N SER A 8 44.80 -46.62 -0.30
CA SER A 8 44.16 -45.86 -1.39
C SER A 8 43.46 -44.65 -0.77
N SER A 9 44.13 -43.52 -0.83
CA SER A 9 43.58 -42.19 -0.56
C SER A 9 42.56 -41.85 -1.64
N VAL A 10 41.28 -42.09 -1.35
CA VAL A 10 40.19 -41.49 -2.13
C VAL A 10 40.19 -40.00 -1.82
N SER A 11 40.64 -39.22 -2.80
CA SER A 11 40.53 -37.77 -2.78
C SER A 11 39.05 -37.41 -2.81
N ALA A 12 38.49 -37.10 -1.65
CA ALA A 12 37.19 -36.44 -1.54
C ALA A 12 37.34 -35.02 -2.11
N GLY A 13 37.12 -34.89 -3.42
CA GLY A 13 36.89 -33.62 -4.07
C GLY A 13 35.57 -33.04 -3.60
N ALA A 14 35.56 -32.47 -2.39
CA ALA A 14 34.53 -31.54 -1.96
C ALA A 14 34.70 -30.27 -2.79
N GLN A 15 34.08 -30.23 -3.98
CA GLN A 15 33.75 -28.97 -4.61
C GLN A 15 32.77 -28.27 -3.68
N SER A 16 33.27 -27.33 -2.87
CA SER A 16 32.45 -26.32 -2.23
C SER A 16 31.74 -25.53 -3.34
N GLN A 17 30.56 -25.99 -3.74
CA GLN A 17 29.63 -25.20 -4.53
C GLN A 17 29.31 -23.95 -3.72
N ALA A 18 29.64 -22.79 -4.28
CA ALA A 18 29.22 -21.52 -3.70
C ALA A 18 27.71 -21.55 -3.46
N PRO A 19 27.20 -20.95 -2.36
CA PRO A 19 25.81 -21.07 -1.91
C PRO A 19 24.71 -20.56 -2.88
N GLY A 20 25.03 -20.22 -4.13
CA GLY A 20 24.09 -19.88 -5.20
C GLY A 20 24.27 -20.64 -6.52
N ALA A 21 25.16 -21.63 -6.59
CA ALA A 21 25.37 -22.42 -7.81
C ALA A 21 24.12 -23.26 -8.15
N GLY A 22 23.35 -22.78 -9.14
CA GLY A 22 22.09 -23.38 -9.59
C GLY A 22 20.83 -22.72 -9.04
N THR A 23 20.94 -21.66 -8.25
CA THR A 23 19.78 -20.84 -7.84
C THR A 23 19.41 -19.87 -8.95
N CYS A 24 18.12 -19.71 -9.22
CA CYS A 24 17.58 -18.69 -10.09
C CYS A 24 16.75 -17.69 -9.30
N TYR A 25 16.54 -16.51 -9.84
CA TYR A 25 15.61 -15.55 -9.28
C TYR A 25 14.74 -14.89 -10.35
N ILE A 26 13.55 -14.47 -9.92
CA ILE A 26 12.64 -13.63 -10.69
C ILE A 26 12.38 -12.36 -9.88
N GLU A 27 12.58 -11.21 -10.49
CA GLU A 27 12.40 -9.91 -9.85
C GLU A 27 10.92 -9.50 -9.79
N LEU A 28 10.36 -9.38 -8.58
CA LEU A 28 8.94 -9.06 -8.40
C LEU A 28 8.55 -7.71 -9.01
N GLN A 29 9.41 -6.68 -8.88
CA GLN A 29 9.08 -5.35 -9.42
C GLN A 29 8.89 -5.37 -10.92
N LYS A 30 9.73 -6.12 -11.65
CA LYS A 30 9.61 -6.28 -13.10
C LYS A 30 8.35 -7.05 -13.49
N LEU A 31 7.94 -8.05 -12.69
CA LEU A 31 6.66 -8.73 -12.92
C LEU A 31 5.44 -7.80 -12.76
N MET A 32 5.56 -6.76 -11.93
CA MET A 32 4.48 -5.79 -11.69
C MET A 32 4.51 -4.59 -12.64
N SER A 33 5.53 -4.49 -13.51
CA SER A 33 5.66 -3.40 -14.47
C SER A 33 4.66 -3.52 -15.62
N GLU A 34 4.53 -2.47 -16.45
CA GLU A 34 3.64 -2.47 -17.63
C GLU A 34 3.95 -3.59 -18.63
N ASN A 35 5.21 -4.01 -18.71
CA ASN A 35 5.67 -5.13 -19.54
C ASN A 35 5.75 -6.46 -18.77
N GLY A 36 5.23 -6.49 -17.54
CA GLY A 36 5.24 -7.65 -16.65
C GLY A 36 4.04 -8.58 -16.87
N ILE A 37 3.56 -9.20 -15.80
CA ILE A 37 2.43 -10.12 -15.84
C ILE A 37 1.12 -9.31 -15.78
N ALA A 38 0.47 -9.20 -16.95
CA ALA A 38 -0.77 -8.43 -17.11
C ALA A 38 -1.89 -8.82 -16.14
N ASP A 39 -1.97 -10.10 -15.76
CA ASP A 39 -3.03 -10.60 -14.87
C ASP A 39 -2.93 -9.99 -13.47
N LEU A 40 -1.71 -9.75 -12.98
CA LEU A 40 -1.49 -9.08 -11.69
C LEU A 40 -1.92 -7.61 -11.75
N GLY A 41 -1.61 -6.91 -12.85
CA GLY A 41 -2.08 -5.54 -13.08
C GLY A 41 -3.60 -5.45 -13.19
N THR A 42 -4.25 -6.43 -13.83
CA THR A 42 -5.71 -6.50 -13.91
C THR A 42 -6.34 -6.75 -12.54
N ALA A 43 -5.80 -7.66 -11.75
CA ALA A 43 -6.29 -7.94 -10.40
C ALA A 43 -6.16 -6.72 -9.47
N ILE A 44 -5.08 -5.93 -9.60
CA ILE A 44 -4.91 -4.67 -8.87
C ILE A 44 -5.96 -3.63 -9.31
N ARG A 45 -6.19 -3.46 -10.62
CA ARG A 45 -7.25 -2.56 -11.12
C ARG A 45 -8.65 -2.97 -10.67
N GLU A 46 -8.90 -4.28 -10.56
CA GLU A 46 -10.15 -4.80 -10.02
C GLU A 46 -10.29 -4.48 -8.53
N LEU A 47 -9.24 -4.69 -7.74
CA LEU A 47 -9.18 -4.30 -6.33
C LEU A 47 -9.50 -2.80 -6.16
N ASP A 48 -8.84 -1.94 -6.93
CA ASP A 48 -9.09 -0.48 -6.90
C ASP A 48 -10.54 -0.15 -7.25
N THR A 49 -11.09 -0.83 -8.25
CA THR A 49 -12.49 -0.63 -8.66
C THR A 49 -13.47 -1.01 -7.56
N ARG A 50 -13.21 -2.10 -6.82
CA ARG A 50 -14.07 -2.55 -5.72
C ARG A 50 -13.97 -1.67 -4.47
N LEU A 51 -12.80 -1.09 -4.20
CA LEU A 51 -12.58 -0.24 -3.03
C LEU A 51 -12.92 1.23 -3.26
N ARG A 52 -12.97 1.70 -4.51
CA ARG A 52 -13.24 3.09 -4.87
C ARG A 52 -14.47 3.71 -4.16
N PRO A 53 -15.64 3.05 -4.07
CA PRO A 53 -16.79 3.64 -3.37
C PRO A 53 -16.52 3.93 -1.88
N GLN A 54 -15.72 3.08 -1.22
CA GLN A 54 -15.38 3.23 0.19
C GLN A 54 -14.37 4.38 0.40
N VAL A 55 -13.41 4.52 -0.51
CA VAL A 55 -12.45 5.62 -0.52
C VAL A 55 -13.16 6.95 -0.76
N GLU A 56 -14.10 6.99 -1.70
CA GLU A 56 -14.93 8.18 -1.99
C GLU A 56 -15.74 8.60 -0.77
N GLU A 57 -16.34 7.65 -0.05
CA GLU A 57 -17.10 7.94 1.17
C GLU A 57 -16.22 8.49 2.30
N VAL A 58 -15.01 7.93 2.50
CA VAL A 58 -14.02 8.49 3.43
C VAL A 58 -13.63 9.91 3.01
N GLY A 59 -13.45 10.16 1.71
CA GLY A 59 -13.16 11.50 1.17
C GLY A 59 -14.29 12.49 1.41
N ARG A 60 -15.55 12.06 1.26
CA ARG A 60 -16.74 12.87 1.56
C ARG A 60 -16.81 13.24 3.03
N LEU A 61 -16.58 12.29 3.93
CA LEU A 61 -16.59 12.53 5.38
C LEU A 61 -15.46 13.46 5.84
N LYS A 62 -14.26 13.36 5.24
CA LYS A 62 -13.18 14.32 5.52
C LYS A 62 -13.58 15.75 5.19
N ARG A 63 -14.13 15.98 3.99
CA ARG A 63 -14.61 17.31 3.59
C ARG A 63 -15.71 17.84 4.52
N LEU A 64 -16.59 16.97 4.99
CA LEU A 64 -17.62 17.33 5.96
C LEU A 64 -17.01 17.78 7.29
N VAL A 65 -16.04 17.03 7.82
CA VAL A 65 -15.29 17.41 9.03
C VAL A 65 -14.62 18.77 8.84
N GLU A 66 -13.87 18.96 7.75
CA GLU A 66 -13.21 20.25 7.44
C GLU A 66 -14.20 21.42 7.37
N THR A 67 -15.38 21.19 6.80
CA THR A 67 -16.45 22.20 6.74
C THR A 67 -17.00 22.54 8.12
N LEU A 68 -17.27 21.52 8.95
CA LEU A 68 -17.78 21.71 10.31
C LEU A 68 -16.74 22.37 11.22
N GLU A 69 -15.45 22.04 11.08
CA GLU A 69 -14.36 22.72 11.78
C GLU A 69 -14.27 24.19 11.39
N GLY A 70 -14.37 24.51 10.09
CA GLY A 70 -14.41 25.89 9.61
C GLY A 70 -15.59 26.68 10.17
N GLN A 71 -16.79 26.09 10.20
CA GLN A 71 -17.98 26.70 10.79
C GLN A 71 -17.83 26.91 12.30
N GLN A 72 -17.25 25.94 13.01
CA GLN A 72 -17.00 26.06 14.45
C GLN A 72 -16.02 27.20 14.76
N GLN A 73 -14.94 27.35 13.98
CA GLN A 73 -13.97 28.44 14.16
C GLN A 73 -14.59 29.82 13.90
N GLN A 74 -15.45 29.92 12.89
CA GLN A 74 -16.20 31.14 12.60
C GLN A 74 -17.17 31.49 13.73
N ALA A 75 -17.93 30.51 14.24
CA ALA A 75 -18.87 30.68 15.35
C ALA A 75 -18.16 30.99 16.69
N MET A 76 -16.91 30.54 16.86
CA MET A 76 -16.08 30.90 18.02
C MET A 76 -15.47 32.31 17.91
N GLY A 77 -15.78 33.08 16.86
CA GLY A 77 -15.31 34.46 16.71
C GLY A 77 -13.79 34.58 16.57
N THR A 78 -13.09 33.50 16.15
CA THR A 78 -11.66 33.56 15.85
C THR A 78 -11.46 34.15 14.45
N THR A 79 -11.88 35.41 14.27
CA THR A 79 -11.35 36.23 13.19
C THR A 79 -9.87 36.50 13.51
N PRO A 80 -8.91 36.16 12.63
CA PRO A 80 -7.58 36.72 12.78
C PRO A 80 -7.74 38.24 12.72
N VAL A 81 -7.47 38.91 13.84
CA VAL A 81 -7.36 40.36 13.90
C VAL A 81 -6.18 40.73 12.99
N THR A 82 -6.46 40.99 11.72
CA THR A 82 -5.52 41.73 10.88
C THR A 82 -5.50 43.15 11.41
N ASP A 83 -4.35 43.52 11.95
CA ASP A 83 -3.98 44.78 12.57
C ASP A 83 -4.04 45.97 11.58
N GLY A 84 -5.25 46.29 11.11
CA GLY A 84 -5.44 47.24 10.01
C GLY A 84 -6.68 48.14 10.07
N ASP A 85 -7.69 47.87 10.90
CA ASP A 85 -8.98 48.59 10.86
C ASP A 85 -9.35 49.36 12.14
N ILE A 86 -8.35 49.89 12.86
CA ILE A 86 -8.58 50.92 13.90
C ILE A 86 -8.57 52.31 13.23
N SER A 87 -9.39 52.56 12.21
CA SER A 87 -9.60 53.93 11.69
C SER A 87 -10.79 54.04 10.73
N ARG A 88 -12.01 53.66 11.14
CA ARG A 88 -13.19 54.34 10.60
C ARG A 88 -14.43 54.26 11.48
N SER A 89 -14.86 55.46 11.89
CA SER A 89 -16.23 55.86 12.17
C SER A 89 -16.88 55.43 13.50
N LEU A 90 -16.65 56.28 14.50
CA LEU A 90 -17.73 56.81 15.35
C LEU A 90 -18.92 57.28 14.48
N ARG A 91 -20.05 56.56 14.53
CA ARG A 91 -21.42 57.09 14.39
C ARG A 91 -22.46 56.00 14.71
N THR A 92 -23.14 56.19 15.85
CA THR A 92 -24.58 55.96 16.10
C THR A 92 -25.27 54.82 15.33
N VAL A 93 -25.72 53.77 16.01
CA VAL A 93 -27.04 53.60 16.67
C VAL A 93 -26.93 52.42 17.64
N ALA A 94 -27.27 52.63 18.91
CA ALA A 94 -27.55 51.53 19.83
C ALA A 94 -28.87 50.87 19.42
N MET A 95 -28.80 49.78 18.67
CA MET A 95 -29.93 48.88 18.52
C MET A 95 -30.02 48.01 19.77
N PRO A 96 -31.23 47.77 20.32
CA PRO A 96 -31.37 46.79 21.39
C PRO A 96 -31.05 45.42 20.78
N VAL A 97 -29.91 44.86 21.16
CA VAL A 97 -29.62 43.45 20.89
C VAL A 97 -30.72 42.68 21.58
N THR A 98 -31.63 42.11 20.80
CA THR A 98 -32.67 41.23 21.31
C THR A 98 -31.96 40.09 22.04
N ALA A 99 -32.24 39.93 23.33
CA ALA A 99 -31.68 38.87 24.18
C ALA A 99 -31.90 37.44 23.63
N SER A 100 -32.71 37.31 22.57
CA SER A 100 -32.91 36.11 21.76
C SER A 100 -31.69 35.71 20.92
N GLU A 101 -30.90 36.64 20.38
CA GLU A 101 -29.72 36.32 19.54
C GLU A 101 -28.52 35.83 20.37
N GLN A 102 -28.30 36.39 21.57
CA GLN A 102 -27.23 35.95 22.48
C GLN A 102 -27.44 34.53 23.04
N ALA A 103 -28.68 34.03 23.06
CA ALA A 103 -28.98 32.65 23.46
C ALA A 103 -28.93 31.66 22.28
N GLN A 104 -28.91 32.16 21.04
CA GLN A 104 -28.91 31.36 19.81
C GLN A 104 -27.50 30.82 19.52
N GLU A 105 -26.47 31.66 19.61
CA GLU A 105 -25.06 31.29 19.40
C GLU A 105 -24.56 30.10 20.27
N PRO A 106 -24.80 30.05 21.60
CA PRO A 106 -24.36 28.92 22.42
C PRO A 106 -25.09 27.60 22.08
N ARG A 107 -26.32 27.66 21.54
CA ARG A 107 -27.04 26.46 21.07
C ARG A 107 -26.51 25.98 19.73
N GLU A 108 -26.28 26.89 18.79
CA GLU A 108 -25.71 26.57 17.47
C GLU A 108 -24.29 26.00 17.58
N LEU A 109 -23.45 26.59 18.45
CA LEU A 109 -22.11 26.07 18.73
C LEU A 109 -22.15 24.66 19.36
N ALA A 110 -23.12 24.39 20.25
CA ALA A 110 -23.31 23.07 20.84
C ALA A 110 -23.72 22.02 19.80
N HIS A 111 -24.63 22.38 18.86
CA HIS A 111 -25.01 21.52 17.75
C HIS A 111 -23.84 21.24 16.80
N LEU A 112 -23.09 22.28 16.39
CA LEU A 112 -21.89 22.14 15.56
C LEU A 112 -20.84 21.23 16.20
N THR A 113 -20.62 21.38 17.52
CA THR A 113 -19.67 20.54 18.26
C THR A 113 -20.12 19.07 18.30
N MET A 114 -21.43 18.82 18.44
CA MET A 114 -22.00 17.47 18.41
C MET A 114 -21.86 16.83 17.04
N ASP A 115 -22.18 17.58 15.98
CA ASP A 115 -22.10 17.12 14.59
C ASP A 115 -20.66 16.84 14.18
N LEU A 116 -19.72 17.72 14.59
CA LEU A 116 -18.30 17.51 14.37
C LEU A 116 -17.78 16.24 15.07
N ARG A 117 -18.21 16.01 16.32
CA ARG A 117 -17.85 14.80 17.06
C ARG A 117 -18.38 13.54 16.37
N ARG A 118 -19.62 13.59 15.88
CA ARG A 118 -20.26 12.47 15.16
C ARG A 118 -19.56 12.20 13.82
N ALA A 119 -19.33 13.25 13.03
CA ALA A 119 -18.64 13.14 11.74
C ALA A 119 -17.21 12.57 11.91
N ASN A 120 -16.50 12.96 12.96
CA ASN A 120 -15.19 12.39 13.29
C ASN A 120 -15.26 10.90 13.68
N ALA A 121 -16.25 10.51 14.48
CA ALA A 121 -16.47 9.11 14.84
C ALA A 121 -16.79 8.25 13.60
N ASP A 122 -17.68 8.74 12.73
CA ASP A 122 -18.04 8.07 11.48
C ASP A 122 -16.84 7.97 10.53
N LEU A 123 -16.04 9.03 10.42
CA LEU A 123 -14.80 9.03 9.63
C LEU A 123 -13.80 7.98 10.14
N GLN A 124 -13.59 7.89 11.45
CA GLN A 124 -12.70 6.88 12.04
C GLN A 124 -13.23 5.46 11.75
N ALA A 125 -14.50 5.20 12.02
CA ALA A 125 -15.13 3.91 11.77
C ALA A 125 -15.02 3.49 10.30
N LYS A 126 -15.26 4.41 9.35
CA LYS A 126 -15.11 4.15 7.91
C LYS A 126 -13.66 3.90 7.49
N ARG A 127 -12.69 4.60 8.08
CA ARG A 127 -11.26 4.36 7.80
C ARG A 127 -10.83 2.98 8.27
N ASP A 128 -11.29 2.53 9.43
CA ASP A 128 -10.95 1.20 9.93
C ASP A 128 -11.64 0.10 9.15
N ALA A 129 -12.91 0.30 8.77
CA ALA A 129 -13.61 -0.60 7.86
C ALA A 129 -12.89 -0.70 6.49
N LEU A 130 -12.42 0.42 5.93
CA LEU A 130 -11.67 0.44 4.68
C LEU A 130 -10.35 -0.33 4.79
N LYS A 131 -9.61 -0.20 5.90
CA LYS A 131 -8.37 -0.99 6.11
C LYS A 131 -8.66 -2.49 6.12
N LEU A 132 -9.70 -2.91 6.85
CA LEU A 132 -10.11 -4.31 6.91
C LEU A 132 -10.51 -4.82 5.52
N ALA A 133 -11.39 -4.08 4.82
CA ALA A 133 -11.83 -4.40 3.48
C ALA A 133 -10.65 -4.48 2.48
N TYR A 134 -9.68 -3.58 2.58
CA TYR A 134 -8.46 -3.63 1.77
C TYR A 134 -7.73 -4.95 1.99
N THR A 135 -7.45 -5.33 3.24
CA THR A 135 -6.72 -6.58 3.52
C THR A 135 -7.47 -7.83 3.06
N GLU A 136 -8.78 -7.86 3.21
CA GLU A 136 -9.63 -8.96 2.79
C GLU A 136 -9.68 -9.08 1.26
N GLN A 137 -9.96 -7.97 0.57
CA GLN A 137 -10.06 -7.95 -0.89
C GLN A 137 -8.70 -8.17 -1.56
N MET A 138 -7.62 -7.62 -0.99
CA MET A 138 -6.25 -7.88 -1.44
C MET A 138 -5.94 -9.38 -1.42
N ARG A 139 -6.30 -10.06 -0.32
CA ARG A 139 -6.16 -11.52 -0.20
C ARG A 139 -7.05 -12.27 -1.18
N ALA A 140 -8.29 -11.85 -1.37
CA ALA A 140 -9.27 -12.57 -2.19
C ALA A 140 -9.03 -12.42 -3.70
N ILE A 141 -8.58 -11.25 -4.16
CA ILE A 141 -8.49 -10.91 -5.59
C ILE A 141 -7.06 -11.14 -6.10
N VAL A 142 -6.07 -10.62 -5.39
CA VAL A 142 -4.67 -10.66 -5.85
C VAL A 142 -3.92 -11.87 -5.30
N GLY A 143 -4.29 -12.36 -4.12
CA GLY A 143 -3.69 -13.55 -3.51
C GLY A 143 -3.68 -14.77 -4.45
N PRO A 144 -4.81 -15.17 -5.07
CA PRO A 144 -4.85 -16.29 -6.00
C PRO A 144 -3.96 -16.08 -7.23
N VAL A 145 -3.94 -14.87 -7.79
CA VAL A 145 -3.11 -14.53 -8.95
C VAL A 145 -1.62 -14.63 -8.59
N GLN A 146 -1.21 -14.13 -7.42
CA GLN A 146 0.16 -14.26 -6.95
C GLN A 146 0.57 -15.72 -6.72
N ALA A 147 -0.32 -16.53 -6.15
CA ALA A 147 -0.09 -17.96 -5.95
C ALA A 147 0.11 -18.68 -7.29
N GLN A 148 -0.79 -18.43 -8.26
CA GLN A 148 -0.70 -19.02 -9.59
C GLN A 148 0.59 -18.62 -10.33
N ILE A 149 0.97 -17.33 -10.26
CA ILE A 149 2.23 -16.86 -10.81
C ILE A 149 3.41 -17.56 -10.15
N GLY A 150 3.39 -17.71 -8.82
CA GLY A 150 4.43 -18.40 -8.06
C GLY A 150 4.59 -19.87 -8.45
N GLU A 151 3.49 -20.60 -8.58
CA GLU A 151 3.49 -22.00 -9.03
C GLU A 151 4.05 -22.14 -10.45
N ARG A 152 3.57 -21.31 -11.39
CA ARG A 152 4.07 -21.30 -12.77
C ARG A 152 5.55 -20.91 -12.84
N ALA A 153 5.98 -19.97 -12.00
CA ALA A 153 7.39 -19.58 -11.89
C ALA A 153 8.26 -20.75 -11.42
N GLN A 154 7.82 -21.49 -10.40
CA GLN A 154 8.53 -22.68 -9.91
C GLN A 154 8.63 -23.77 -10.97
N ALA A 155 7.54 -24.06 -11.68
CA ALA A 155 7.54 -25.01 -12.79
C ALA A 155 8.54 -24.58 -13.87
N PHE A 156 8.46 -23.32 -14.31
CA PHE A 156 9.35 -22.74 -15.30
C PHE A 156 10.83 -22.81 -14.87
N GLY A 157 11.13 -22.47 -13.62
CA GLY A 157 12.48 -22.56 -13.07
C GLY A 157 13.02 -23.99 -13.10
N THR A 158 12.19 -24.96 -12.70
CA THR A 158 12.55 -26.39 -12.70
C THR A 158 12.86 -26.89 -14.11
N GLU A 159 12.03 -26.55 -15.10
CA GLU A 159 12.26 -26.90 -16.52
C GLU A 159 13.55 -26.31 -17.08
N ARG A 160 13.99 -25.15 -16.55
CA ARG A 160 15.23 -24.46 -16.95
C ARG A 160 16.44 -24.86 -16.08
N GLY A 161 16.33 -25.91 -15.29
CA GLY A 161 17.42 -26.46 -14.48
C GLY A 161 17.77 -25.64 -13.24
N CYS A 162 16.87 -24.79 -12.76
CA CYS A 162 17.05 -24.08 -11.50
C CYS A 162 16.86 -25.06 -10.33
N ARG A 163 17.88 -25.24 -9.51
CA ARG A 163 17.84 -26.06 -8.28
C ARG A 163 17.06 -25.38 -7.15
N GLY A 164 16.90 -24.07 -7.23
CA GLY A 164 16.05 -23.28 -6.36
C GLY A 164 15.63 -22.01 -7.08
N LEU A 165 14.43 -21.52 -6.78
CA LEU A 165 13.90 -20.29 -7.35
C LEU A 165 13.53 -19.32 -6.23
N LYS A 166 14.05 -18.10 -6.32
CA LYS A 166 13.66 -17.01 -5.43
C LYS A 166 12.87 -15.93 -6.16
N MET A 167 11.71 -15.61 -5.63
CA MET A 167 10.95 -14.43 -6.03
C MET A 167 11.58 -13.23 -5.29
N ALA A 168 12.46 -12.50 -5.97
CA ALA A 168 13.36 -11.51 -5.39
C ALA A 168 12.76 -10.10 -5.35
N ARG A 169 12.82 -9.46 -4.18
CA ARG A 169 12.56 -8.02 -4.02
C ARG A 169 13.80 -7.22 -4.40
N LEU A 170 13.62 -5.95 -4.80
CA LEU A 170 14.72 -5.08 -5.26
C LEU A 170 15.95 -5.08 -4.32
N PRO A 171 15.82 -4.98 -2.98
CA PRO A 171 16.99 -4.99 -2.09
C PRO A 171 17.75 -6.32 -2.07
N GLU A 172 17.13 -7.43 -2.49
CA GLU A 172 17.71 -8.76 -2.47
C GLU A 172 18.50 -9.07 -3.75
N VAL A 173 18.24 -8.34 -4.84
CA VAL A 173 18.78 -8.63 -6.18
C VAL A 173 20.31 -8.60 -6.17
N ALA A 174 20.91 -7.54 -5.62
CA ALA A 174 22.36 -7.39 -5.60
C ALA A 174 23.05 -8.55 -4.84
N GLY A 175 22.45 -8.99 -3.73
CA GLY A 175 22.95 -10.14 -2.96
C GLY A 175 22.84 -11.45 -3.73
N LEU A 176 21.72 -11.67 -4.43
CA LEU A 176 21.50 -12.86 -5.25
C LEU A 176 22.44 -12.93 -6.45
N GLN A 177 22.65 -11.81 -7.13
CA GLN A 177 23.60 -11.70 -8.24
C GLN A 177 25.03 -11.97 -7.75
N SER A 178 25.43 -11.39 -6.62
CA SER A 178 26.76 -11.59 -6.03
C SER A 178 26.98 -13.05 -5.60
N ALA A 179 25.90 -13.76 -5.23
CA ALA A 179 25.93 -15.19 -4.91
C ALA A 179 25.95 -16.10 -6.14
N GLY A 180 25.89 -15.55 -7.36
CA GLY A 180 25.88 -16.30 -8.61
C GLY A 180 24.50 -16.83 -9.01
N ALA A 181 23.42 -16.32 -8.43
CA ALA A 181 22.07 -16.70 -8.84
C ALA A 181 21.73 -16.14 -10.23
N ARG A 182 21.07 -16.95 -11.06
CA ARG A 182 20.70 -16.58 -12.43
C ARG A 182 19.40 -15.78 -12.47
N ASP A 183 19.42 -14.61 -13.10
CA ASP A 183 18.20 -13.89 -13.44
C ASP A 183 17.45 -14.64 -14.55
N ILE A 184 16.20 -15.04 -14.29
CA ILE A 184 15.33 -15.64 -15.31
C ILE A 184 14.08 -14.80 -15.56
N THR A 185 14.05 -13.57 -15.07
CA THR A 185 12.85 -12.70 -15.07
C THR A 185 12.31 -12.49 -16.49
N GLY A 186 13.16 -12.09 -17.44
CA GLY A 186 12.74 -11.78 -18.81
C GLY A 186 12.23 -13.02 -19.56
N ASP A 187 12.93 -14.15 -19.41
CA ASP A 187 12.52 -15.43 -20.01
C ASP A 187 11.17 -15.89 -19.45
N PHE A 188 10.98 -15.76 -18.13
CA PHE A 188 9.74 -16.15 -17.48
C PHE A 188 8.56 -15.26 -17.92
N VAL A 189 8.74 -13.94 -17.99
CA VAL A 189 7.70 -13.01 -18.48
C VAL A 189 7.27 -13.37 -19.91
N SER A 190 8.25 -13.60 -20.78
CA SER A 190 7.99 -13.96 -22.19
C SER A 190 7.27 -15.30 -22.32
N TRP A 191 7.70 -16.30 -21.54
CA TRP A 191 7.05 -17.61 -21.51
C TRP A 191 5.64 -17.54 -20.93
N TYR A 192 5.44 -16.81 -19.83
CA TYR A 192 4.16 -16.68 -19.14
C TYR A 192 3.10 -16.06 -20.05
N ALA A 193 3.47 -15.04 -20.83
CA ALA A 193 2.55 -14.39 -21.77
C ALA A 193 1.96 -15.36 -22.80
N VAL A 194 2.72 -16.38 -23.22
CA VAL A 194 2.31 -17.38 -24.22
C VAL A 194 1.59 -18.58 -23.58
N ASN A 195 1.91 -18.93 -22.33
CA ASN A 195 1.48 -20.18 -21.69
C ASN A 195 0.39 -20.00 -20.61
N LYS A 196 -0.20 -18.80 -20.49
CA LYS A 196 -1.22 -18.49 -19.46
C LYS A 196 -2.65 -18.97 -19.79
N SER A 197 -2.84 -19.64 -20.94
CA SER A 197 -4.11 -20.28 -21.32
C SER A 197 -4.57 -21.33 -20.33
#